data_AF-A0A0E3LGH3-F1
#
_entry.id   AF-A0A0E3LGH3-F1
#
_cell.length_a   1.000
_cell.length_b   1.000
_cell.length_c   1.000
_cell.angle_alpha   90.00
_cell.angle_beta   90.00
_cell.angle_gamma   90.00
#
_symmetry.space_group_name_H-M   'P 1'
#
loop_
_entity.id
_entity.type
_entity.pdbx_description
1 polymer ?
#
loop_
_entity_poly.entity_id
_entity_poly.type
_entity_poly.pdbx_seq_one_letter_code
_entity_poly.pdbx_strand_id
1 'polypeptide(L)'
;MSKKIGRNDLCPCGSGKKYKHCCLGRSKVVTGNQTPTKQTPIKQTPIIQASPKSEKSDISMLAIMRFEQKLQEKPEGLEQISKQFEEYSDLKDISFKDFILESWNFNKLKKMGTSEIIEKLKSMNVDFEIERFKEQAQNYISAIQLAEDHYYTQNFQAQGKDEDFIWLAIIELWKRIIPEKYNMEMIDDLIQDGYDDIENQNYKDGMEKWEKAWNIIVNIVPSHIKSVTDADKFIPVLTQCIFNWCQDFEMELANAALEDASFHQKRIKYCQDFRRVFPYSDKSIIKNMLKAEAESRAELGILKQ
;
A
#
# COMPACT_ATOMS: atom_id res chain seq x y z
N MET A 1 -45.78 2.36 -22.45
CA MET A 1 -44.35 2.20 -22.84
C MET A 1 -43.49 2.68 -21.67
N SER A 2 -42.77 1.78 -20.98
CA SER A 2 -41.90 2.15 -19.87
C SER A 2 -40.63 2.82 -20.40
N LYS A 3 -40.41 4.08 -20.03
CA LYS A 3 -39.24 4.87 -20.44
C LYS A 3 -37.97 4.15 -19.97
N LYS A 4 -37.11 3.71 -20.89
CA LYS A 4 -35.82 3.08 -20.56
C LYS A 4 -34.94 4.13 -19.89
N ILE A 5 -34.48 3.87 -18.68
CA ILE A 5 -33.57 4.76 -17.96
C ILE A 5 -32.16 4.70 -18.58
N GLY A 6 -31.61 5.87 -18.92
CA GLY A 6 -30.26 6.02 -19.43
C GLY A 6 -29.22 5.83 -18.34
N ARG A 7 -28.06 5.30 -18.70
CA ARG A 7 -26.95 4.98 -17.78
C ARG A 7 -26.44 6.20 -16.98
N ASN A 8 -26.59 7.41 -17.53
CA ASN A 8 -26.19 8.67 -16.89
C ASN A 8 -27.35 9.43 -16.22
N ASP A 9 -28.59 8.93 -16.30
CA ASP A 9 -29.76 9.59 -15.68
C ASP A 9 -29.72 9.44 -14.15
N LEU A 10 -30.48 10.27 -13.44
CA LEU A 10 -30.62 10.15 -11.99
C LEU A 10 -31.28 8.82 -11.62
N CYS A 11 -30.73 8.16 -10.61
CA CYS A 11 -31.17 6.84 -10.18
C CYS A 11 -32.59 6.91 -9.58
N PRO A 12 -33.52 6.02 -9.97
CA PRO A 12 -34.92 6.09 -9.57
C PRO A 12 -35.14 5.63 -8.13
N CYS A 13 -34.10 5.13 -7.44
CA CYS A 13 -34.16 4.81 -6.01
C CYS A 13 -34.12 6.05 -5.10
N GLY A 14 -34.04 7.26 -5.66
CA GLY A 14 -34.06 8.51 -4.90
C GLY A 14 -32.72 8.91 -4.29
N SER A 15 -31.62 8.22 -4.60
CA SER A 15 -30.32 8.48 -3.98
C SER A 15 -29.59 9.75 -4.47
N GLY A 16 -30.15 10.48 -5.43
CA GLY A 16 -29.51 11.64 -6.07
C GLY A 16 -28.27 11.34 -6.95
N LYS A 17 -27.86 10.08 -7.09
CA LYS A 17 -26.68 9.67 -7.89
C LYS A 17 -27.08 9.25 -9.31
N LYS A 18 -26.16 9.30 -10.28
CA LYS A 18 -26.39 8.74 -11.64
C LYS A 18 -26.60 7.22 -11.58
N TYR A 19 -27.46 6.67 -12.43
CA TYR A 19 -27.89 5.27 -12.40
C TYR A 19 -26.71 4.28 -12.45
N LYS A 20 -25.68 4.56 -13.25
CA LYS A 20 -24.44 3.76 -13.31
C LYS A 20 -23.62 3.68 -12.03
N HIS A 21 -23.74 4.68 -11.15
CA HIS A 21 -23.02 4.77 -9.88
C HIS A 21 -23.92 4.40 -8.68
N CYS A 22 -25.09 3.82 -8.95
CA CYS A 22 -26.03 3.42 -7.91
C CYS A 22 -26.58 2.02 -8.18
N CYS A 23 -27.82 1.89 -8.67
CA CYS A 23 -28.48 0.60 -8.78
C CYS A 23 -27.95 -0.29 -9.91
N LEU A 24 -27.37 0.28 -10.98
CA LEU A 24 -26.84 -0.51 -12.10
C LEU A 24 -25.69 -1.44 -11.68
N GLY A 25 -24.90 -1.05 -10.67
CA GLY A 25 -23.78 -1.84 -10.14
C GLY A 25 -24.19 -2.87 -9.08
N ARG A 26 -25.43 -2.83 -8.56
CA ARG A 26 -25.88 -3.70 -7.46
C ARG A 26 -26.54 -5.01 -7.90
N SER A 27 -26.58 -5.30 -9.20
CA SER A 27 -27.26 -6.50 -9.73
C SER A 27 -26.30 -7.67 -9.98
N LYS A 28 -25.64 -8.19 -8.92
CA LYS A 28 -25.06 -9.55 -8.88
C LYS A 28 -24.98 -10.09 -7.44
N VAL A 29 -26.10 -10.10 -6.72
CA VAL A 29 -26.34 -11.10 -5.66
C VAL A 29 -27.83 -11.45 -5.72
N VAL A 30 -28.14 -12.61 -6.29
CA VAL A 30 -29.48 -13.20 -6.24
C VAL A 30 -29.46 -14.32 -5.21
N THR A 31 -30.02 -14.05 -4.05
CA THR A 31 -30.73 -15.00 -3.18
C THR A 31 -31.84 -14.15 -2.57
N GLY A 32 -33.11 -14.34 -2.90
CA GLY A 32 -33.94 -15.48 -2.52
C GLY A 32 -35.01 -14.97 -1.55
N ASN A 33 -36.16 -14.55 -2.10
CA ASN A 33 -37.49 -14.32 -1.52
C ASN A 33 -37.64 -14.10 0.00
N GLN A 34 -38.27 -12.97 0.38
CA GLN A 34 -39.52 -12.94 1.16
C GLN A 34 -40.10 -11.50 1.28
N THR A 35 -41.39 -11.39 1.02
CA THR A 35 -42.25 -10.19 1.11
C THR A 35 -43.11 -10.25 2.40
N PRO A 36 -43.94 -9.23 2.74
CA PRO A 36 -43.75 -8.40 3.93
C PRO A 36 -44.87 -8.56 4.98
N THR A 37 -44.60 -8.31 6.27
CA THR A 37 -45.71 -8.02 7.22
C THR A 37 -45.30 -7.20 8.44
N LYS A 38 -45.95 -6.03 8.52
CA LYS A 38 -46.61 -5.35 9.66
C LYS A 38 -45.79 -4.95 10.91
N GLN A 39 -45.90 -3.66 11.20
CA GLN A 39 -45.47 -2.93 12.39
C GLN A 39 -46.25 -3.34 13.65
N THR A 40 -45.62 -3.32 14.83
CA THR A 40 -46.13 -2.66 16.05
C THR A 40 -45.00 -2.45 17.07
N PRO A 41 -45.10 -1.42 17.95
CA PRO A 41 -43.97 -0.81 18.67
C PRO A 41 -43.73 -1.44 20.06
N ILE A 42 -42.58 -1.15 20.68
CA ILE A 42 -42.43 -0.68 22.09
C ILE A 42 -41.00 -0.87 22.64
N LYS A 43 -40.53 0.21 23.29
CA LYS A 43 -39.49 0.38 24.34
C LYS A 43 -38.01 0.37 23.99
N GLN A 44 -37.45 1.58 24.08
CA GLN A 44 -36.05 1.92 24.27
C GLN A 44 -35.55 1.41 25.63
N THR A 45 -34.32 0.90 25.65
CA THR A 45 -33.43 0.91 26.81
C THR A 45 -32.00 1.08 26.28
N PRO A 46 -31.17 1.95 26.87
CA PRO A 46 -29.97 2.46 26.22
C PRO A 46 -28.84 1.44 26.31
N ILE A 47 -28.36 0.97 25.15
CA ILE A 47 -27.06 0.30 25.06
C ILE A 47 -26.09 1.37 24.55
N ILE A 48 -25.11 1.66 25.39
CA ILE A 48 -23.95 2.50 25.09
C ILE A 48 -23.35 1.98 23.77
N GLN A 49 -23.56 2.73 22.68
CA GLN A 49 -23.03 2.37 21.37
C GLN A 49 -21.55 2.70 21.36
N ALA A 50 -20.74 1.65 21.29
CA ALA A 50 -19.39 1.72 20.75
C ALA A 50 -19.42 2.47 19.41
N SER A 51 -18.46 3.38 19.24
CA SER A 51 -18.30 4.22 18.06
C SER A 51 -18.37 3.39 16.76
N PRO A 52 -19.03 3.89 15.71
CA PRO A 52 -19.08 3.19 14.43
C PRO A 52 -17.68 3.21 13.82
N LYS A 53 -17.14 2.01 13.56
CA LYS A 53 -15.97 1.81 12.70
C LYS A 53 -16.17 2.63 11.43
N SER A 54 -15.33 3.64 11.23
CA SER A 54 -15.35 4.50 10.06
C SER A 54 -15.24 3.66 8.78
N GLU A 55 -15.98 4.06 7.75
CA GLU A 55 -15.79 3.57 6.38
C GLU A 55 -14.29 3.60 6.06
N LYS A 56 -13.68 2.43 5.82
CA LYS A 56 -12.25 2.32 5.46
C LYS A 56 -12.01 3.25 4.26
N SER A 57 -11.14 4.24 4.44
CA SER A 57 -10.69 5.13 3.36
C SER A 57 -10.00 4.30 2.28
N ASP A 58 -10.16 4.65 1.01
CA ASP A 58 -9.48 3.98 -0.12
C ASP A 58 -7.95 4.18 -0.12
N ILE A 59 -7.42 5.02 0.79
CA ILE A 59 -5.99 5.34 0.90
C ILE A 59 -5.32 4.39 1.90
N SER A 60 -4.18 3.79 1.51
CA SER A 60 -3.43 2.89 2.39
C SER A 60 -2.82 3.65 3.58
N MET A 61 -2.81 3.01 4.75
CA MET A 61 -2.21 3.55 5.98
C MET A 61 -0.72 3.88 5.79
N LEU A 62 0.00 3.07 5.02
CA LEU A 62 1.38 3.33 4.63
C LEU A 62 1.54 4.61 3.81
N ALA A 63 0.65 4.85 2.84
CA ALA A 63 0.71 6.06 2.02
C ALA A 63 0.49 7.32 2.87
N ILE A 64 -0.47 7.28 3.80
CA ILE A 64 -0.72 8.38 4.75
C ILE A 64 0.53 8.62 5.60
N MET A 65 1.05 7.58 6.26
CA MET A 65 2.21 7.71 7.13
C MET A 65 3.44 8.23 6.37
N ARG A 66 3.69 7.78 5.13
CA ARG A 66 4.81 8.32 4.33
C ARG A 66 4.61 9.77 3.95
N PHE A 67 3.38 10.18 3.62
CA PHE A 67 3.07 11.59 3.38
C PHE A 67 3.37 12.43 4.63
N GLU A 68 2.92 12.00 5.81
CA GLU A 68 3.21 12.65 7.08
C GLU A 68 4.72 12.70 7.37
N GLN A 69 5.45 11.61 7.11
CA GLN A 69 6.90 11.56 7.27
C GLN A 69 7.60 12.58 6.36
N LYS A 70 7.23 12.66 5.08
CA LYS A 70 7.78 13.64 4.13
C LYS A 70 7.54 15.08 4.59
N LEU A 71 6.40 15.36 5.24
CA LEU A 71 6.14 16.67 5.83
C LEU A 71 7.00 16.95 7.07
N GLN A 72 7.21 15.96 7.93
CA GLN A 72 8.12 16.11 9.08
C GLN A 72 9.57 16.38 8.64
N GLU A 73 9.99 15.83 7.49
CA GLU A 73 11.33 16.05 6.91
C GLU A 73 11.48 17.40 6.20
N LYS A 74 10.36 18.05 5.81
CA LYS A 74 10.34 19.32 5.07
C LYS A 74 9.55 20.39 5.84
N PRO A 75 10.19 21.07 6.82
CA PRO A 75 9.51 22.03 7.69
C PRO A 75 8.77 23.16 6.95
N GLU A 76 9.33 23.65 5.83
CA GLU A 76 8.71 24.69 5.00
C GLU A 76 7.42 24.19 4.34
N GLY A 77 7.41 22.96 3.83
CA GLY A 77 6.23 22.34 3.23
C GLY A 77 5.13 22.10 4.26
N LEU A 78 5.49 21.64 5.47
CA LEU A 78 4.55 21.48 6.58
C LEU A 78 3.92 22.83 6.97
N GLU A 79 4.72 23.89 7.06
CA GLU A 79 4.23 25.23 7.40
C GLU A 79 3.24 25.77 6.36
N GLN A 80 3.54 25.57 5.07
CA GLN A 80 2.66 25.98 3.98
C GLN A 80 1.32 25.25 4.01
N ILE A 81 1.35 23.92 4.17
CA ILE A 81 0.13 23.10 4.23
C ILE A 81 -0.66 23.40 5.50
N SER A 82 0.00 23.62 6.64
CA SER A 82 -0.66 23.98 7.89
C SER A 82 -1.46 25.28 7.75
N LYS A 83 -0.86 26.31 7.15
CA LYS A 83 -1.55 27.59 6.87
C LYS A 83 -2.77 27.40 5.98
N GLN A 84 -2.65 26.59 4.92
CA GLN A 84 -3.79 26.28 4.06
C GLN A 84 -4.87 25.51 4.84
N PHE A 85 -4.50 24.52 5.63
CA PHE A 85 -5.45 23.73 6.41
C PHE A 85 -6.22 24.60 7.42
N GLU A 86 -5.52 25.48 8.13
CA GLU A 86 -6.12 26.41 9.10
C GLU A 86 -7.05 27.45 8.45
N GLU A 87 -6.81 27.82 7.18
CA GLU A 87 -7.66 28.74 6.42
C GLU A 87 -9.02 28.12 6.04
N TYR A 88 -9.05 26.81 5.76
CA TYR A 88 -10.24 26.11 5.25
C TYR A 88 -10.91 25.17 6.26
N SER A 89 -10.30 24.93 7.42
CA SER A 89 -10.80 24.02 8.44
C SER A 89 -11.63 24.74 9.49
N ASP A 90 -12.85 24.25 9.76
CA ASP A 90 -13.65 24.66 10.91
C ASP A 90 -13.10 24.11 12.25
N LEU A 91 -12.09 23.24 12.21
CA LEU A 91 -11.45 22.63 13.39
C LEU A 91 -10.38 23.57 13.97
N LYS A 92 -10.83 24.58 14.72
CA LYS A 92 -9.94 25.60 15.32
C LYS A 92 -9.08 25.11 16.49
N ASP A 93 -9.39 23.94 17.05
CA ASP A 93 -8.74 23.42 18.26
C ASP A 93 -7.65 22.37 17.98
N ILE A 94 -7.38 22.04 16.71
CA ILE A 94 -6.36 21.06 16.33
C ILE A 94 -5.31 21.73 15.44
N SER A 95 -4.11 21.92 15.97
CA SER A 95 -2.95 22.34 15.20
C SER A 95 -2.54 21.20 14.27
N PHE A 96 -2.76 21.38 12.96
CA PHE A 96 -2.34 20.39 11.95
C PHE A 96 -0.83 20.14 12.01
N LYS A 97 -0.06 21.20 12.27
CA LYS A 97 1.38 21.12 12.43
C LYS A 97 1.76 20.20 13.59
N ASP A 98 1.18 20.41 14.78
CA ASP A 98 1.48 19.59 15.95
C ASP A 98 1.00 18.16 15.75
N PHE A 99 -0.16 17.96 15.13
CA PHE A 99 -0.65 16.64 14.73
C PHE A 99 0.36 15.88 13.87
N ILE A 100 0.93 16.53 12.85
CA ILE A 100 1.95 15.90 11.99
C ILE A 100 3.23 15.63 12.77
N LEU A 101 3.70 16.59 13.57
CA LEU A 101 4.94 16.44 14.33
C LEU A 101 4.85 15.37 15.43
N GLU A 102 3.68 15.15 16.02
CA GLU A 102 3.42 14.11 17.01
C GLU A 102 3.29 12.72 16.38
N SER A 103 2.84 12.62 15.13
CA SER A 103 2.57 11.34 14.45
C SER A 103 3.81 10.45 14.32
N TRP A 104 3.63 9.15 14.56
CA TRP A 104 4.70 8.14 14.46
C TRP A 104 5.06 7.85 12.99
N ASN A 105 6.33 7.54 12.74
CA ASN A 105 6.84 7.14 11.43
C ASN A 105 8.10 6.28 11.56
N PHE A 106 8.53 5.69 10.46
CA PHE A 106 9.71 4.82 10.48
C PHE A 106 11.00 5.53 10.88
N ASN A 107 11.17 6.82 10.57
CA ASN A 107 12.38 7.54 11.00
C ASN A 107 12.48 7.67 12.52
N LYS A 108 11.36 7.86 13.23
CA LYS A 108 11.33 7.85 14.69
C LYS A 108 11.67 6.46 15.23
N LEU A 109 11.08 5.40 14.67
CA LEU A 109 11.33 4.02 15.12
C LEU A 109 12.76 3.53 14.81
N LYS A 110 13.33 3.91 13.66
CA LYS A 110 14.73 3.60 13.29
C LYS A 110 15.74 4.15 14.30
N LYS A 111 15.42 5.25 14.99
CA LYS A 111 16.25 5.84 16.05
C LYS A 111 16.11 5.11 17.40
N MET A 112 15.05 4.33 17.59
CA MET A 112 14.82 3.53 18.79
C MET A 112 15.54 2.18 18.69
N GLY A 113 16.11 1.71 19.79
CA GLY A 113 16.62 0.34 19.93
C GLY A 113 15.49 -0.69 19.92
N THR A 114 15.81 -1.94 19.55
CA THR A 114 14.80 -3.03 19.51
C THR A 114 14.10 -3.22 20.87
N SER A 115 14.86 -3.18 21.97
CA SER A 115 14.29 -3.28 23.32
C SER A 115 13.38 -2.10 23.66
N GLU A 116 13.72 -0.88 23.24
CA GLU A 116 12.91 0.32 23.48
C GLU A 116 11.56 0.25 22.74
N ILE A 117 11.55 -0.28 21.52
CA ILE A 117 10.30 -0.51 20.76
C ILE A 117 9.41 -1.51 21.50
N ILE A 118 9.99 -2.61 21.99
CA ILE A 118 9.25 -3.64 22.74
C ILE A 118 8.74 -3.08 24.08
N GLU A 119 9.54 -2.28 24.78
CA GLU A 119 9.14 -1.61 26.02
C GLU A 119 8.00 -0.62 25.80
N LYS A 120 8.04 0.15 24.69
CA LYS A 120 6.94 1.05 24.31
C LYS A 120 5.65 0.26 24.03
N LEU A 121 5.71 -0.88 23.31
CA LEU A 121 4.55 -1.77 23.15
C LEU A 121 3.99 -2.21 24.51
N LYS A 122 4.85 -2.69 25.42
CA LYS A 122 4.45 -3.13 26.76
C LYS A 122 3.82 -2.00 27.60
N SER A 123 4.32 -0.77 27.46
CA SER A 123 3.77 0.40 28.15
C SER A 123 2.31 0.70 27.75
N MET A 124 1.91 0.25 26.55
CA MET A 124 0.54 0.35 26.03
C MET A 124 -0.27 -0.93 26.28
N ASN A 125 0.17 -1.80 27.19
CA ASN A 125 -0.43 -3.10 27.46
C ASN A 125 -0.50 -4.02 26.22
N VAL A 126 0.45 -3.87 25.29
CA VAL A 126 0.63 -4.80 24.16
C VAL A 126 1.71 -5.81 24.55
N ASP A 127 1.30 -7.07 24.73
CA ASP A 127 2.22 -8.16 25.00
C ASP A 127 2.97 -8.55 23.72
N PHE A 128 4.29 -8.54 23.81
CA PHE A 128 5.20 -8.89 22.72
C PHE A 128 6.31 -9.81 23.25
N GLU A 129 6.43 -10.97 22.62
CA GLU A 129 7.45 -11.97 22.87
C GLU A 129 8.06 -12.39 21.52
N ILE A 130 9.39 -12.51 21.48
CA ILE A 130 10.16 -12.63 20.24
C ILE A 130 9.89 -13.98 19.57
N GLU A 131 9.88 -15.08 20.32
CA GLU A 131 9.70 -16.41 19.74
C GLU A 131 8.27 -16.62 19.24
N ARG A 132 7.26 -16.15 19.98
CA ARG A 132 5.87 -16.10 19.51
C ARG A 132 5.72 -15.26 18.26
N PHE A 133 6.37 -14.09 18.20
CA PHE A 133 6.36 -13.25 17.01
C PHE A 133 6.97 -13.97 15.79
N LYS A 134 8.10 -14.65 15.97
CA LYS A 134 8.73 -15.45 14.91
C LYS A 134 7.84 -16.56 14.38
N GLU A 135 7.15 -17.27 15.27
CA GLU A 135 6.21 -18.33 14.91
C GLU A 135 4.99 -17.76 14.15
N GLN A 136 4.37 -16.69 14.68
CA GLN A 136 3.25 -16.02 14.04
C GLN A 136 3.62 -15.53 12.64
N ALA A 137 4.75 -14.82 12.52
CA ALA A 137 5.25 -14.27 11.26
C ALA A 137 5.42 -15.32 10.16
N GLN A 138 5.57 -16.61 10.50
CA GLN A 138 5.65 -17.65 9.47
C GLN A 138 4.41 -17.75 8.58
N ASN A 139 3.24 -17.44 9.14
CA ASN A 139 1.96 -17.60 8.46
C ASN A 139 1.47 -16.33 7.75
N TYR A 140 2.23 -15.25 7.80
CA TYR A 140 1.85 -13.97 7.20
C TYR A 140 2.85 -13.51 6.14
N ILE A 141 2.31 -12.80 5.16
CA ILE A 141 3.09 -12.01 4.20
C ILE A 141 2.97 -10.51 4.47
N SER A 142 2.07 -10.06 5.35
CA SER A 142 1.92 -8.65 5.76
C SER A 142 2.10 -8.51 7.25
N ALA A 143 2.98 -7.59 7.63
CA ALA A 143 3.20 -7.22 9.02
C ALA A 143 2.01 -6.40 9.57
N ILE A 144 1.32 -5.63 8.73
CA ILE A 144 0.09 -4.92 9.12
C ILE A 144 -1.02 -5.92 9.44
N GLN A 145 -1.26 -6.92 8.57
CA GLN A 145 -2.25 -7.95 8.84
C GLN A 145 -1.91 -8.76 10.09
N LEU A 146 -0.64 -9.09 10.29
CA LEU A 146 -0.18 -9.73 11.52
C LEU A 146 -0.45 -8.86 12.76
N ALA A 147 -0.25 -7.54 12.67
CA ALA A 147 -0.59 -6.60 13.73
C ALA A 147 -2.11 -6.58 14.00
N GLU A 148 -2.94 -6.50 12.96
CA GLU A 148 -4.40 -6.55 13.04
C GLU A 148 -4.89 -7.80 13.76
N ASP A 149 -4.35 -8.96 13.41
CA ASP A 149 -4.86 -10.26 13.87
C ASP A 149 -4.36 -10.67 15.26
N HIS A 150 -3.21 -10.14 15.71
CA HIS A 150 -2.56 -10.59 16.95
C HIS A 150 -2.26 -9.50 17.98
N TYR A 151 -2.17 -8.23 17.58
CA TYR A 151 -1.74 -7.15 18.46
C TYR A 151 -2.87 -6.16 18.72
N TYR A 152 -3.63 -5.78 17.70
CA TYR A 152 -4.84 -4.97 17.87
C TYR A 152 -6.00 -5.73 18.51
N THR A 153 -5.97 -7.06 18.52
CA THR A 153 -6.95 -7.90 19.25
C THR A 153 -6.69 -7.99 20.75
N GLN A 154 -5.54 -7.50 21.22
CA GLN A 154 -5.21 -7.46 22.64
C GLN A 154 -5.93 -6.31 23.33
N ASN A 155 -5.98 -6.32 24.66
CA ASN A 155 -6.54 -5.22 25.45
C ASN A 155 -5.53 -4.06 25.58
N PHE A 156 -5.13 -3.48 24.45
CA PHE A 156 -4.14 -2.40 24.43
C PHE A 156 -4.74 -1.08 24.94
N GLN A 157 -3.86 -0.20 25.43
CA GLN A 157 -4.18 1.14 25.89
C GLN A 157 -3.26 2.12 25.18
N ALA A 158 -3.76 2.77 24.14
CA ALA A 158 -3.06 3.82 23.41
C ALA A 158 -3.66 5.20 23.74
N GLN A 159 -2.78 6.21 23.83
CA GLN A 159 -3.18 7.61 23.98
C GLN A 159 -2.78 8.41 22.73
N GLY A 160 -3.69 9.24 22.23
CA GLY A 160 -3.42 10.06 21.05
C GLY A 160 -2.98 9.22 19.86
N LYS A 161 -1.76 9.46 19.36
CA LYS A 161 -1.18 8.80 18.19
C LYS A 161 -0.52 7.45 18.44
N ASP A 162 -0.45 7.03 19.69
CA ASP A 162 0.24 5.80 20.07
C ASP A 162 -0.38 4.52 19.47
N GLU A 163 -1.63 4.57 19.00
CA GLU A 163 -2.25 3.41 18.31
C GLU A 163 -1.52 3.08 16.99
N ASP A 164 -1.07 4.11 16.26
CA ASP A 164 -0.29 3.94 15.03
C ASP A 164 1.11 3.37 15.30
N PHE A 165 1.62 3.53 16.53
CA PHE A 165 2.91 2.94 16.90
C PHE A 165 2.90 1.42 16.78
N ILE A 166 1.75 0.75 17.03
CA ILE A 166 1.68 -0.72 17.08
C ILE A 166 2.04 -1.31 15.71
N TRP A 167 1.32 -0.96 14.64
CA TRP A 167 1.60 -1.51 13.31
C TRP A 167 3.00 -1.12 12.80
N LEU A 168 3.46 0.10 13.09
CA LEU A 168 4.82 0.55 12.76
C LEU A 168 5.89 -0.27 13.47
N ALA A 169 5.68 -0.53 14.77
CA ALA A 169 6.58 -1.35 15.59
C ALA A 169 6.62 -2.78 15.07
N ILE A 170 5.49 -3.38 14.70
CA ILE A 170 5.46 -4.73 14.14
C ILE A 170 6.24 -4.81 12.82
N ILE A 171 6.11 -3.84 11.92
CA ILE A 171 6.91 -3.79 10.69
C ILE A 171 8.41 -3.66 11.01
N GLU A 172 8.77 -2.73 11.89
CA GLU A 172 10.17 -2.46 12.22
C GLU A 172 10.81 -3.64 12.96
N LEU A 173 10.09 -4.29 13.87
CA LEU A 173 10.54 -5.50 14.57
C LEU A 173 10.66 -6.68 13.62
N TRP A 174 9.77 -6.82 12.63
CA TRP A 174 9.90 -7.83 11.58
C TRP A 174 11.24 -7.69 10.86
N LYS A 175 11.56 -6.47 10.39
CA LYS A 175 12.83 -6.18 9.69
C LYS A 175 14.05 -6.54 10.52
N ARG A 176 14.00 -6.36 11.84
CA ARG A 176 15.14 -6.58 12.75
C ARG A 176 15.27 -8.02 13.25
N ILE A 177 14.16 -8.70 13.50
CA ILE A 177 14.13 -10.02 14.14
C ILE A 177 14.17 -11.15 13.10
N ILE A 178 13.57 -10.94 11.92
CA ILE A 178 13.40 -11.94 10.86
C ILE A 178 13.81 -11.33 9.50
N PRO A 179 15.04 -10.78 9.36
CA PRO A 179 15.46 -10.06 8.16
C PRO A 179 15.45 -10.91 6.89
N GLU A 180 15.51 -12.23 7.02
CA GLU A 180 15.46 -13.18 5.92
C GLU A 180 14.06 -13.38 5.32
N LYS A 181 12.99 -13.02 6.05
CA LYS A 181 11.60 -13.16 5.60
C LYS A 181 11.03 -11.79 5.27
N TYR A 182 10.80 -11.53 3.99
CA TYR A 182 10.20 -10.28 3.54
C TYR A 182 8.68 -10.29 3.71
N ASN A 183 8.12 -9.14 4.09
CA ASN A 183 6.69 -8.86 4.08
C ASN A 183 6.33 -7.82 2.99
N MET A 184 5.04 -7.65 2.71
CA MET A 184 4.54 -6.75 1.67
C MET A 184 4.92 -5.29 1.93
N GLU A 185 4.97 -4.86 3.19
CA GLU A 185 5.33 -3.49 3.55
C GLU A 185 6.81 -3.19 3.28
N MET A 186 7.69 -4.18 3.44
CA MET A 186 9.10 -4.07 3.05
C MET A 186 9.28 -3.97 1.53
N ILE A 187 8.42 -4.61 0.73
CA ILE A 187 8.42 -4.45 -0.73
C ILE A 187 8.07 -3.02 -1.07
N ASP A 188 6.99 -2.52 -0.46
CA ASP A 188 6.51 -1.18 -0.67
C ASP A 188 7.56 -0.12 -0.30
N ASP A 189 8.29 -0.32 0.80
CA ASP A 189 9.42 0.54 1.19
C ASP A 189 10.50 0.56 0.12
N LEU A 190 10.92 -0.60 -0.40
CA LEU A 190 11.93 -0.66 -1.46
C LEU A 190 11.47 0.03 -2.75
N ILE A 191 10.19 -0.07 -3.08
CA ILE A 191 9.62 0.61 -4.23
C ILE A 191 9.65 2.13 -4.02
N GLN A 192 9.16 2.63 -2.90
CA GLN A 192 9.12 4.07 -2.63
C GLN A 192 10.51 4.67 -2.47
N ASP A 193 11.40 4.01 -1.72
CA ASP A 193 12.78 4.46 -1.56
C ASP A 193 13.50 4.52 -2.92
N GLY A 194 13.19 3.60 -3.84
CA GLY A 194 13.74 3.64 -5.19
C GLY A 194 13.20 4.81 -6.04
N TYR A 195 11.92 5.16 -5.92
CA TYR A 195 11.41 6.40 -6.54
C TYR A 195 12.13 7.64 -5.97
N ASP A 196 12.26 7.72 -4.65
CA ASP A 196 12.92 8.84 -3.99
C ASP A 196 14.40 8.96 -4.45
N ASP A 197 15.13 7.85 -4.62
CA ASP A 197 16.50 7.89 -5.17
C ASP A 197 16.54 8.38 -6.62
N ILE A 198 15.62 7.88 -7.47
CA ILE A 198 15.56 8.24 -8.90
C ILE A 198 15.20 9.72 -9.08
N GLU A 199 14.23 10.23 -8.31
CA GLU A 199 13.89 11.66 -8.28
C GLU A 199 15.10 12.53 -7.91
N ASN A 200 16.00 12.00 -7.08
CA ASN A 200 17.26 12.64 -6.68
C ASN A 200 18.44 12.30 -7.61
N GLN A 201 18.18 11.74 -8.81
CA GLN A 201 19.18 11.35 -9.81
C GLN A 201 20.19 10.29 -9.33
N ASN A 202 19.87 9.56 -8.26
CA ASN A 202 20.67 8.46 -7.75
C ASN A 202 20.21 7.12 -8.36
N TYR A 203 20.35 6.98 -9.68
CA TYR A 203 19.87 5.80 -10.41
C TYR A 203 20.45 4.49 -9.89
N LYS A 204 21.73 4.48 -9.49
CA LYS A 204 22.38 3.24 -9.03
C LYS A 204 21.67 2.65 -7.82
N ASP A 205 21.51 3.45 -6.76
CA ASP A 205 20.90 2.97 -5.52
C ASP A 205 19.39 2.69 -5.72
N GLY A 206 18.71 3.52 -6.52
CA GLY A 206 17.30 3.31 -6.85
C GLY A 206 17.06 2.00 -7.59
N MET A 207 17.89 1.69 -8.59
CA MET A 207 17.81 0.44 -9.35
C MET A 207 18.16 -0.78 -8.50
N GLU A 208 19.13 -0.68 -7.58
CA GLU A 208 19.44 -1.77 -6.64
C GLU A 208 18.25 -2.07 -5.71
N LYS A 209 17.53 -1.05 -5.23
CA LYS A 209 16.33 -1.21 -4.42
C LYS A 209 15.17 -1.82 -5.23
N TRP A 210 14.93 -1.34 -6.45
CA TRP A 210 13.88 -1.88 -7.31
C TRP A 210 14.17 -3.31 -7.78
N GLU A 211 15.43 -3.66 -8.06
CA GLU A 211 15.82 -5.04 -8.34
C GLU A 211 15.56 -5.95 -7.13
N LYS A 212 15.87 -5.48 -5.92
CA LYS A 212 15.54 -6.20 -4.69
C LYS A 212 14.03 -6.38 -4.51
N ALA A 213 13.24 -5.33 -4.71
CA ALA A 213 11.77 -5.38 -4.66
C ALA A 213 11.22 -6.41 -5.65
N TRP A 214 11.70 -6.39 -6.89
CA TRP A 214 11.31 -7.34 -7.94
C TRP A 214 11.57 -8.79 -7.51
N ASN A 215 12.77 -9.07 -7.01
CA ASN A 215 13.14 -10.43 -6.58
C ASN A 215 12.26 -10.91 -5.42
N ILE A 216 11.89 -10.03 -4.49
CA ILE A 216 10.97 -10.37 -3.40
C ILE A 216 9.57 -10.65 -3.92
N ILE A 217 9.03 -9.80 -4.80
CA ILE A 217 7.72 -9.99 -5.42
C ILE A 217 7.64 -11.35 -6.12
N VAL A 218 8.64 -11.69 -6.93
CA VAL A 218 8.68 -12.97 -7.66
C VAL A 218 8.73 -14.18 -6.71
N ASN A 219 9.35 -14.04 -5.54
CA ASN A 219 9.43 -15.11 -4.54
C ASN A 219 8.14 -15.26 -3.72
N ILE A 220 7.46 -14.16 -3.42
CA ILE A 220 6.24 -14.16 -2.60
C ILE A 220 5.01 -14.52 -3.43
N VAL A 221 4.94 -14.08 -4.68
CA VAL A 221 3.80 -14.39 -5.55
C VAL A 221 3.79 -15.89 -5.90
N PRO A 222 2.69 -16.61 -5.59
CA PRO A 222 2.56 -18.02 -5.93
C PRO A 222 2.80 -18.29 -7.41
N SER A 223 3.50 -19.38 -7.72
CA SER A 223 3.90 -19.72 -9.09
C SER A 223 2.75 -19.95 -10.08
N HIS A 224 1.52 -20.17 -9.60
CA HIS A 224 0.31 -20.29 -10.43
C HIS A 224 -0.26 -18.94 -10.87
N ILE A 225 0.11 -17.83 -10.21
CA ILE A 225 -0.23 -16.47 -10.66
C ILE A 225 0.72 -16.11 -11.80
N LYS A 226 0.14 -15.93 -12.99
CA LYS A 226 0.88 -15.74 -14.25
C LYS A 226 0.57 -14.41 -14.95
N SER A 227 -0.18 -13.52 -14.30
CA SER A 227 -0.42 -12.16 -14.77
C SER A 227 -0.05 -11.17 -13.67
N VAL A 228 0.56 -10.04 -14.04
CA VAL A 228 0.92 -9.01 -13.07
C VAL A 228 -0.32 -8.38 -12.43
N THR A 229 -1.45 -8.32 -13.14
CA THR A 229 -2.72 -7.84 -12.59
C THR A 229 -3.33 -8.78 -11.55
N ASP A 230 -3.07 -10.08 -11.62
CA ASP A 230 -3.45 -11.00 -10.55
C ASP A 230 -2.44 -10.95 -9.39
N ALA A 231 -1.16 -10.64 -9.67
CA ALA A 231 -0.18 -10.34 -8.62
C ALA A 231 -0.58 -9.08 -7.82
N ASP A 232 -1.09 -8.04 -8.48
CA ASP A 232 -1.64 -6.84 -7.83
C ASP A 232 -2.75 -7.19 -6.83
N LYS A 233 -3.65 -8.11 -7.21
CA LYS A 233 -4.72 -8.56 -6.31
C LYS A 233 -4.21 -9.38 -5.14
N PHE A 234 -3.10 -10.10 -5.35
CA PHE A 234 -2.46 -10.91 -4.31
C PHE A 234 -1.69 -10.05 -3.30
N ILE A 235 -1.13 -8.91 -3.74
CA ILE A 235 -0.39 -7.94 -2.92
C ILE A 235 -1.10 -6.58 -2.93
N PRO A 236 -2.30 -6.45 -2.33
CA PRO A 236 -3.13 -5.26 -2.49
C PRO A 236 -2.64 -4.04 -1.69
N VAL A 237 -1.65 -4.21 -0.81
CA VAL A 237 -1.24 -3.20 0.19
C VAL A 237 -0.22 -2.18 -0.38
N LEU A 238 0.36 -2.45 -1.56
CA LEU A 238 1.38 -1.58 -2.14
C LEU A 238 0.81 -0.20 -2.52
N THR A 239 1.61 0.83 -2.30
CA THR A 239 1.32 2.23 -2.66
C THR A 239 1.25 2.39 -4.18
N GLN A 240 2.13 1.67 -4.90
CA GLN A 240 2.09 1.57 -6.36
C GLN A 240 1.61 0.18 -6.74
N CYS A 241 0.70 0.10 -7.73
CA CYS A 241 0.39 -1.20 -8.30
C CYS A 241 1.62 -1.73 -9.06
N ILE A 242 1.86 -3.03 -8.91
CA ILE A 242 2.94 -3.78 -9.55
C ILE A 242 2.84 -3.63 -11.07
N PHE A 243 1.63 -3.58 -11.64
CA PHE A 243 1.45 -3.36 -13.08
C PHE A 243 2.09 -2.05 -13.56
N ASN A 244 1.87 -0.93 -12.86
CA ASN A 244 2.47 0.35 -13.24
C ASN A 244 3.96 0.36 -12.90
N TRP A 245 4.31 -0.01 -11.68
CA TRP A 245 5.69 0.02 -11.21
C TRP A 245 6.64 -0.84 -12.06
N CYS A 246 6.21 -2.00 -12.56
CA CYS A 246 7.05 -2.81 -13.47
C CYS A 246 7.39 -2.08 -14.77
N GLN A 247 6.50 -1.23 -15.28
CA GLN A 247 6.76 -0.44 -16.48
C GLN A 247 7.67 0.74 -16.17
N ASP A 248 7.48 1.39 -15.01
CA ASP A 248 8.40 2.41 -14.53
C ASP A 248 9.81 1.83 -14.33
N PHE A 249 9.93 0.64 -13.72
CA PHE A 249 11.22 -0.03 -13.56
C PHE A 249 11.91 -0.29 -14.89
N GLU A 250 11.17 -0.79 -15.89
CA GLU A 250 11.71 -0.97 -17.24
C GLU A 250 12.21 0.35 -17.85
N MET A 251 11.39 1.41 -17.75
CA MET A 251 11.70 2.73 -18.29
C MET A 251 12.91 3.37 -17.59
N GLU A 252 12.98 3.30 -16.27
CA GLU A 252 14.09 3.89 -15.50
C GLU A 252 15.39 3.11 -15.68
N LEU A 253 15.33 1.79 -15.95
CA LEU A 253 16.51 1.06 -16.42
C LEU A 253 17.02 1.59 -17.78
N ALA A 254 16.13 2.12 -18.63
CA ALA A 254 16.54 2.76 -19.88
C ALA A 254 17.17 4.14 -19.61
N ASN A 255 16.58 4.93 -18.70
CA ASN A 255 17.12 6.24 -18.30
C ASN A 255 18.50 6.09 -17.66
N ALA A 256 18.66 5.16 -16.72
CA ALA A 256 19.94 4.84 -16.09
C ALA A 256 21.00 4.40 -17.12
N ALA A 257 20.58 3.77 -18.21
CA ALA A 257 21.49 3.33 -19.27
C ALA A 257 22.09 4.47 -20.10
N LEU A 258 21.48 5.67 -20.06
CA LEU A 258 22.06 6.87 -20.67
C LEU A 258 23.35 7.31 -19.97
N GLU A 259 23.49 7.01 -18.68
CA GLU A 259 24.67 7.33 -17.87
C GLU A 259 25.62 6.13 -17.74
N ASP A 260 25.08 4.92 -17.59
CA ASP A 260 25.86 3.68 -17.53
C ASP A 260 25.23 2.59 -18.40
N ALA A 261 25.87 2.34 -19.54
CA ALA A 261 25.44 1.34 -20.52
C ALA A 261 25.29 -0.08 -19.94
N SER A 262 25.88 -0.40 -18.78
CA SER A 262 25.67 -1.68 -18.09
C SER A 262 24.19 -1.93 -17.75
N PHE A 263 23.39 -0.88 -17.58
CA PHE A 263 21.95 -0.99 -17.33
C PHE A 263 21.16 -1.53 -18.52
N HIS A 264 21.65 -1.44 -19.77
CA HIS A 264 21.02 -2.14 -20.90
C HIS A 264 20.98 -3.65 -20.67
N GLN A 265 22.04 -4.23 -20.11
CA GLN A 265 22.09 -5.66 -19.81
C GLN A 265 21.12 -6.04 -18.69
N LYS A 266 20.97 -5.16 -17.67
CA LYS A 266 19.97 -5.31 -16.61
C LYS A 266 18.54 -5.20 -17.15
N ARG A 267 18.25 -4.22 -18.01
CA ARG A 267 16.96 -4.04 -18.70
C ARG A 267 16.57 -5.27 -19.52
N ILE A 268 17.51 -5.84 -20.28
CA ILE A 268 17.29 -7.08 -21.04
C ILE A 268 16.89 -8.23 -20.09
N LYS A 269 17.68 -8.44 -19.03
CA LYS A 269 17.43 -9.50 -18.05
C LYS A 269 16.05 -9.33 -17.39
N TYR A 270 15.75 -8.11 -16.93
CA TYR A 270 14.50 -7.77 -16.30
C TYR A 270 13.30 -8.04 -17.23
N CYS A 271 13.34 -7.55 -18.47
CA CYS A 271 12.27 -7.76 -19.45
C CYS A 271 12.02 -9.25 -19.74
N GLN A 272 13.08 -10.06 -19.81
CA GLN A 272 12.97 -11.51 -19.99
C GLN A 272 12.37 -12.19 -18.76
N ASP A 273 12.85 -11.82 -17.58
CA ASP A 273 12.36 -12.35 -16.31
C ASP A 273 10.88 -11.99 -16.09
N PHE A 274 10.48 -10.75 -16.37
CA PHE A 274 9.08 -10.33 -16.30
C PHE A 274 8.19 -11.22 -17.17
N ARG A 275 8.54 -11.42 -18.44
CA ARG A 275 7.73 -12.24 -19.36
C ARG A 275 7.74 -13.72 -19.00
N ARG A 276 8.80 -14.21 -18.36
CA ARG A 276 8.88 -15.59 -17.85
C ARG A 276 7.98 -15.80 -16.63
N VAL A 277 7.95 -14.83 -15.72
CA VAL A 277 7.17 -14.89 -14.48
C VAL A 277 5.69 -14.63 -14.76
N PHE A 278 5.38 -13.60 -15.55
CA PHE A 278 4.01 -13.14 -15.84
C PHE A 278 3.63 -13.19 -17.34
N PRO A 279 3.69 -14.37 -18.00
CA PRO A 279 3.48 -14.51 -19.44
C PRO A 279 2.04 -14.19 -19.90
N TYR A 280 1.07 -14.18 -18.99
CA TYR A 280 -0.35 -13.93 -19.28
C TYR A 280 -0.81 -12.54 -18.83
N SER A 281 0.14 -11.61 -18.63
CA SER A 281 -0.15 -10.20 -18.45
C SER A 281 -0.76 -9.57 -19.71
N ASP A 282 -1.31 -8.36 -19.57
CA ASP A 282 -1.90 -7.64 -20.69
C ASP A 282 -0.92 -7.52 -21.88
N LYS A 283 -1.45 -7.54 -23.11
CA LYS A 283 -0.63 -7.50 -24.32
C LYS A 283 0.19 -6.22 -24.43
N SER A 284 -0.28 -5.11 -23.87
CA SER A 284 0.44 -3.82 -23.88
C SER A 284 1.76 -3.91 -23.12
N ILE A 285 1.73 -4.31 -21.86
CA ILE A 285 2.95 -4.46 -21.04
C ILE A 285 3.90 -5.52 -21.61
N ILE A 286 3.37 -6.65 -22.13
CA ILE A 286 4.21 -7.66 -22.78
C ILE A 286 4.93 -7.10 -24.01
N LYS A 287 4.23 -6.29 -24.83
CA LYS A 287 4.84 -5.62 -25.99
C LYS A 287 5.87 -4.59 -25.57
N ASN A 288 5.62 -3.82 -24.50
CA ASN A 288 6.58 -2.86 -23.96
C ASN A 288 7.88 -3.58 -23.55
N MET A 289 7.78 -4.68 -22.79
CA MET A 289 8.95 -5.47 -22.39
C MET A 289 9.71 -6.07 -23.59
N LEU A 290 9.02 -6.50 -24.65
CA LEU A 290 9.68 -7.00 -25.87
C LEU A 290 10.41 -5.89 -26.62
N LYS A 291 9.78 -4.72 -26.74
CA LYS A 291 10.36 -3.54 -27.38
C LYS A 291 11.59 -3.06 -26.61
N ALA A 292 11.48 -2.94 -25.29
CA ALA A 292 12.55 -2.53 -24.38
C ALA A 292 13.79 -3.43 -24.47
N GLU A 293 13.58 -4.75 -24.55
CA GLU A 293 14.67 -5.70 -24.76
C GLU A 293 15.32 -5.55 -26.14
N ALA A 294 14.53 -5.33 -27.19
CA ALA A 294 15.05 -5.15 -28.54
C ALA A 294 15.88 -3.86 -28.68
N GLU A 295 15.38 -2.76 -28.11
CA GLU A 295 16.10 -1.48 -28.04
C GLU A 295 17.42 -1.63 -27.29
N SER A 296 17.39 -2.21 -26.09
CA SER A 296 18.59 -2.41 -25.27
C SER A 296 19.63 -3.31 -25.96
N ARG A 297 19.18 -4.30 -26.74
CA ARG A 297 20.07 -5.12 -27.57
C ARG A 297 20.69 -4.34 -28.72
N ALA A 298 19.92 -3.49 -29.37
CA ALA A 298 20.42 -2.65 -30.46
C ALA A 298 21.52 -1.70 -29.95
N GLU A 299 21.30 -1.07 -28.78
CA GLU A 299 22.30 -0.20 -28.13
C GLU A 299 23.59 -0.95 -27.78
N LEU A 300 23.50 -2.22 -27.37
CA LEU A 300 24.67 -3.08 -27.12
C LEU A 300 25.31 -3.66 -28.39
N GLY A 301 24.76 -3.40 -29.59
CA GLY A 301 25.20 -4.02 -30.84
C GLY A 301 24.92 -5.52 -30.93
N ILE A 302 24.05 -6.05 -30.06
CA ILE A 302 23.66 -7.47 -30.01
C ILE A 302 22.38 -7.66 -30.84
N LEU A 303 22.44 -7.33 -32.11
CA LEU A 303 21.38 -7.72 -33.04
C LEU A 303 21.57 -9.22 -33.34
N LYS A 304 20.66 -10.06 -32.84
CA LYS A 304 20.62 -11.47 -33.26
C LYS A 304 20.48 -11.50 -34.79
N GLN A 305 21.42 -12.17 -35.46
CA GLN A 305 21.17 -12.79 -36.77
C GLN A 305 20.00 -13.77 -36.65
#